data_AF-A0A1H8MZ30-F1
#
_entry.id   AF-A0A1H8MZ30-F1
#
_cell.length_a   1.000
_cell.length_b   1.000
_cell.length_c   1.000
_cell.angle_alpha   90.00
_cell.angle_beta   90.00
_cell.angle_gamma   90.00
#
_symmetry.space_group_name_H-M   'P 1'
#
loop_
_entity.id
_entity.type
_entity.pdbx_description
1 polymer ?
#
loop_
_entity_poly.entity_id
_entity_poly.type
_entity_poly.pdbx_seq_one_letter_code
_entity_poly.pdbx_strand_id
1 'polypeptide(L)' 'MEFPFAGSRMLRGLLLQEGFKVGRLHVATLMKRMGIAALYRRPNTSKPAPGHKI' A
#
# COMPACT_ATOMS: atom_id res chain seq x y z
N MET A 1 12.56 -6.55 -3.63
CA MET A 1 11.36 -5.68 -3.69
C MET A 1 11.34 -4.91 -2.38
N GLU A 2 12.03 -3.76 -2.34
CA GLU A 2 12.42 -3.05 -1.11
C GLU A 2 11.22 -2.64 -0.23
N PHE A 3 10.06 -2.38 -0.83
CA PHE A 3 8.87 -1.89 -0.12
C PHE A 3 7.58 -2.61 -0.55
N PRO A 4 7.32 -3.84 -0.07
CA PRO A 4 6.13 -4.61 -0.46
C PRO A 4 4.81 -3.96 -0.01
N PHE A 5 4.85 -3.00 0.91
CA PHE A 5 3.71 -2.27 1.45
C PHE A 5 3.44 -0.93 0.74
N ALA A 6 4.28 -0.54 -0.22
CA ALA A 6 4.17 0.75 -0.88
C ALA A 6 3.01 0.75 -1.90
N GLY A 7 1.84 1.21 -1.47
CA GLY A 7 0.70 1.47 -2.35
C GLY A 7 0.88 2.74 -3.19
N SER A 8 -0.06 3.00 -4.11
CA SER A 8 -0.01 4.13 -5.04
C SER A 8 0.23 5.49 -4.39
N ARG A 9 -0.26 5.70 -3.17
CA ARG A 9 -0.02 6.93 -2.39
C ARG A 9 1.42 7.04 -1.90
N MET A 10 1.99 5.96 -1.39
CA MET A 10 3.37 5.94 -0.89
C MET A 10 4.36 5.97 -2.05
N LEU A 11 4.13 5.15 -3.08
CA LEU A 11 4.96 5.12 -4.29
C LEU A 11 5.01 6.47 -5.00
N ARG A 12 3.91 7.22 -5.04
CA ARG A 12 3.94 8.61 -5.53
C ARG A 12 4.96 9.47 -4.78
N GLY A 13 5.02 9.35 -3.45
CA GLY A 13 5.94 10.13 -2.63
C GLY A 13 7.40 9.75 -2.88
N LEU A 14 7.69 8.45 -2.96
CA LEU A 14 9.02 7.93 -3.28
C LEU A 14 9.47 8.40 -4.67
N LEU A 15 8.62 8.27 -5.68
CA LEU A 15 8.91 8.75 -7.03
C LEU A 15 9.13 10.27 -7.08
N LEU A 16 8.41 11.04 -6.26
CA LEU A 16 8.62 12.48 -6.15
C LEU A 16 9.99 12.81 -5.54
N GLN A 17 10.45 12.05 -4.55
CA GLN A 17 11.78 12.20 -3.94
C GLN A 17 12.90 11.86 -4.94
N GLU A 18 12.64 10.93 -5.86
CA GLU A 18 13.53 10.61 -6.98
C GLU A 18 13.46 11.65 -8.14
N GLY A 19 12.58 12.65 -8.04
CA GLY A 19 12.44 13.74 -9.03
C GLY A 19 11.36 13.52 -10.08
N PHE A 20 10.60 12.43 -10.02
CA PHE A 20 9.49 12.16 -10.95
C PHE A 20 8.22 12.91 -10.54
N LYS A 21 7.71 13.76 -11.44
CA LYS A 21 6.42 14.44 -11.26
C LYS A 21 5.26 13.54 -11.71
N VAL A 22 4.74 12.74 -10.78
CA VAL A 22 3.62 11.82 -11.06
C VAL A 22 2.45 11.96 -10.07
N GLY A 23 1.23 11.78 -10.57
CA GLY A 23 0.01 11.80 -9.77
C GLY A 23 -0.37 10.42 -9.23
N ARG A 24 -1.14 10.38 -8.13
CA ARG A 24 -1.57 9.12 -7.48
C ARG A 24 -2.35 8.19 -8.43
N LEU A 25 -3.23 8.76 -9.25
CA LEU A 25 -4.05 7.99 -10.20
C LEU A 25 -3.17 7.34 -11.28
N HIS A 26 -2.17 8.06 -11.77
CA HIS A 26 -1.24 7.55 -12.77
C HIS A 26 -0.42 6.37 -12.22
N VAL A 27 0.11 6.51 -10.99
CA VAL A 27 0.79 5.41 -10.28
C VAL A 27 -0.14 4.20 -10.11
N ALA A 28 -1.39 4.42 -9.68
CA ALA A 28 -2.35 3.32 -9.49
C ALA A 28 -2.64 2.55 -10.79
N THR A 29 -2.78 3.27 -11.92
CA THR A 29 -2.95 2.64 -13.23
C THR A 29 -1.73 1.84 -13.64
N LEU A 30 -0.52 2.37 -13.44
CA LEU A 30 0.73 1.66 -13.73
C LEU A 30 0.89 0.42 -12.87
N MET A 31 0.65 0.51 -11.56
CA MET A 31 0.65 -0.65 -10.66
C MET A 31 -0.27 -1.76 -11.17
N LYS A 32 -1.51 -1.42 -11.58
CA LYS A 32 -2.46 -2.39 -12.15
C LYS A 32 -1.94 -3.03 -13.44
N ARG A 33 -1.37 -2.24 -14.35
CA ARG A 33 -0.82 -2.73 -15.63
C ARG A 33 0.39 -3.65 -15.44
N MET A 34 1.19 -3.39 -14.40
CA MET A 34 2.41 -4.15 -14.08
C MET A 34 2.13 -5.33 -13.14
N GLY A 35 0.89 -5.56 -12.71
CA GLY A 35 0.55 -6.62 -11.76
C GLY A 35 1.13 -6.40 -10.35
N ILE A 36 1.46 -5.17 -9.99
CA ILE A 36 2.03 -4.81 -8.69
C ILE A 36 0.90 -4.47 -7.73
N ALA A 37 0.89 -5.13 -6.58
CA ALA A 37 -0.03 -4.85 -5.48
C ALA A 37 0.74 -4.58 -4.19
N ALA A 38 0.27 -3.62 -3.41
CA ALA A 38 0.79 -3.39 -2.07
C ALA A 38 0.19 -4.41 -1.10
N LEU A 39 1.07 -5.04 -0.31
CA LEU A 39 0.70 -5.91 0.77
C LEU A 39 0.17 -5.06 1.94
N TYR A 40 -1.16 -5.08 2.13
CA TYR A 40 -1.79 -4.48 3.28
C TYR A 40 -1.98 -5.50 4.40
N ARG A 41 -1.81 -5.03 5.65
CA ARG A 41 -2.06 -5.84 6.83
C ARG A 41 -3.56 -6.06 6.96
N ARG A 42 -3.99 -7.33 6.96
CA ARG A 42 -5.40 -7.67 7.21
C ARG A 42 -5.80 -7.26 8.63
N PRO A 43 -7.07 -6.88 8.88
CA PRO A 43 -7.57 -6.71 10.23
C PRO A 43 -7.28 -7.95 11.08
N ASN A 44 -6.80 -7.75 12.30
CA ASN A 44 -6.49 -8.85 13.20
C ASN A 44 -7.77 -9.36 13.88
N THR A 45 -8.55 -10.17 13.14
CA THR A 45 -9.83 -10.71 13.61
C THR A 45 -9.71 -11.83 14.63
N SER A 46 -8.49 -12.35 14.87
CA SER A 46 -8.26 -13.38 15.88
C SER A 46 -8.14 -12.81 17.30
N LYS A 47 -8.03 -11.49 17.46
CA LYS A 47 -8.03 -10.86 18.78
C LYS A 47 -9.47 -10.74 19.28
N PRO A 48 -9.78 -11.28 20.47
CA PRO A 48 -11.08 -11.06 21.08
C PRO A 48 -11.32 -9.56 21.28
N ALA A 49 -12.57 -9.14 21.07
CA ALA A 49 -12.98 -7.78 21.43
C ALA A 49 -12.80 -7.57 22.94
N PRO A 50 -12.51 -6.34 23.41
CA PRO A 50 -12.49 -6.02 24.83
C PRO A 50 -13.81 -6.47 25.49
N GLY A 51 -13.74 -7.40 26.43
CA GLY A 51 -14.91 -7.99 27.11
C GLY A 51 -15.30 -9.41 26.68
N HIS A 52 -14.63 -10.00 25.69
CA HIS A 52 -14.81 -11.41 25.38
C HIS A 52 -14.14 -12.28 26.47
N LYS A 53 -14.95 -12.94 27.30
CA LYS A 53 -14.46 -13.94 28.28
C LYS A 53 -14.10 -15.22 27.50
N ILE A 54 -12.87 -15.70 27.67
CA ILE A 54 -12.41 -17.00 27.19
C ILE A 54 -13.09 -18.10 27.99
#